data_AF-A0A3L6FTZ7-F1
#
_entry.id   AF-A0A3L6FTZ7-F1
#
_cell.length_a   1.000
_cell.length_b   1.000
_cell.length_c   1.000
_cell.angle_alpha   90.00
_cell.angle_beta   90.00
_cell.angle_gamma   90.00
#
_symmetry.space_group_name_H-M   'P 1'
#
loop_
_entity.id
_entity.type
_entity.pdbx_description
1 polymer ?
#
loop_
_entity_poly.entity_id
_entity_poly.type
_entity_poly.pdbx_seq_one_letter_code
_entity_poly.pdbx_strand_id
1 'polypeptide(L)'
;MSNGDTLDKLVVFLAKRDGIDKLVKTFQYVSKLTHWGAESSLPELAQRAKSWETASGLSRKAFRSGRFLAGFNALRRGPVPVPGELGALAVLANAGEMVYFFFDHFTWLSRAGVLEPWLARRASFVSAFGEAVGYVFFIAMDFIMIRRGLRQERELLREGAKDAAEKEVRRIRVDRVMRLMATAANAADLIIAVAETDPNPFCNHAVTLGISGLVSAWAGWYRNWPS
;
A
#
# COMPACT_ATOMS: atom_id res chain seq x y z
N MET A 1 17.71 20.56 -12.60
CA MET A 1 16.44 21.30 -12.36
C MET A 1 16.36 21.51 -10.86
N SER A 2 16.07 22.74 -10.41
CA SER A 2 15.98 23.06 -8.98
C SER A 2 15.18 21.97 -8.26
N ASN A 3 15.74 21.35 -7.23
CA ASN A 3 14.94 20.58 -6.30
C ASN A 3 13.98 21.58 -5.69
N GLY A 4 12.75 21.62 -6.22
CA GLY A 4 11.72 22.53 -5.76
C GLY A 4 11.59 22.45 -4.24
N ASP A 5 11.13 23.54 -3.65
CA ASP A 5 10.94 23.60 -2.21
C ASP A 5 9.91 22.54 -1.74
N THR A 6 9.66 22.47 -0.43
CA THR A 6 8.71 21.48 0.11
C THR A 6 7.31 21.60 -0.53
N LEU A 7 6.90 22.80 -0.93
CA LEU A 7 5.61 23.02 -1.60
C LEU A 7 5.64 22.44 -3.02
N ASP A 8 6.69 22.68 -3.80
CA ASP A 8 6.85 22.09 -5.12
C ASP A 8 6.84 20.55 -5.05
N LYS A 9 7.53 19.97 -4.06
CA LYS A 9 7.55 18.52 -3.85
C LYS A 9 6.16 17.99 -3.49
N LEU A 10 5.41 18.72 -2.67
CA LEU A 10 4.04 18.37 -2.33
C LEU A 10 3.12 18.45 -3.57
N VAL A 11 3.26 19.47 -4.40
CA VAL A 11 2.51 19.61 -5.66
C VAL A 11 2.79 18.42 -6.59
N VAL A 12 4.06 18.06 -6.78
CA VAL A 12 4.45 16.89 -7.61
C VAL A 12 3.93 15.58 -7.02
N PHE A 13 3.95 15.43 -5.70
CA PHE A 13 3.40 14.27 -5.02
C PHE A 13 1.89 14.16 -5.26
N LEU A 14 1.14 15.24 -5.03
CA LEU A 14 -0.32 15.28 -5.18
C LEU A 14 -0.79 15.28 -6.63
N ALA A 15 0.06 15.65 -7.59
CA ALA A 15 -0.25 15.51 -9.02
C ALA A 15 -0.34 14.03 -9.46
N LYS A 16 0.23 13.10 -8.67
CA LYS A 16 0.16 11.67 -8.94
C LYS A 16 -1.03 11.06 -8.22
N ARG A 17 -1.76 10.18 -8.92
CA ARG A 17 -2.85 9.36 -8.34
C ARG A 17 -2.45 8.70 -7.02
N ASP A 18 -1.25 8.13 -6.96
CA ASP A 18 -0.76 7.44 -5.77
C ASP A 18 -0.54 8.41 -4.60
N GLY A 19 -0.10 9.65 -4.86
CA GLY A 19 0.01 10.66 -3.81
C GLY A 19 -1.35 11.08 -3.24
N ILE A 20 -2.36 11.28 -4.11
CA ILE A 20 -3.74 11.53 -3.66
C ILE A 20 -4.28 10.36 -2.84
N ASP A 21 -4.09 9.10 -3.28
CA ASP A 21 -4.53 7.93 -2.49
C ASP A 21 -3.89 7.92 -1.10
N LYS A 22 -2.59 8.19 -0.98
CA LYS A 22 -1.91 8.21 0.32
C LYS A 22 -2.38 9.36 1.20
N LEU A 23 -2.65 10.54 0.65
CA LEU A 23 -3.23 11.65 1.40
C LEU A 23 -4.62 11.29 1.94
N VAL A 24 -5.52 10.81 1.07
CA VAL A 24 -6.88 10.49 1.48
C VAL A 24 -6.89 9.25 2.39
N LYS A 25 -5.92 8.33 2.27
CA LYS A 25 -5.70 7.24 3.24
C LYS A 25 -5.38 7.77 4.62
N THR A 26 -4.50 8.78 4.72
CA THR A 26 -4.21 9.45 5.99
C THR A 26 -5.48 10.02 6.60
N PHE A 27 -6.31 10.74 5.83
CA PHE A 27 -7.58 11.28 6.31
C PHE A 27 -8.53 10.20 6.83
N GLN A 28 -8.68 9.10 6.08
CA GLN A 28 -9.52 7.98 6.49
C GLN A 28 -9.09 7.38 7.84
N TYR A 29 -7.80 7.13 8.04
CA TYR A 29 -7.36 6.41 9.23
C TYR A 29 -7.11 7.31 10.44
N VAL A 30 -6.76 8.60 10.23
CA VAL A 30 -6.81 9.60 11.30
C VAL A 30 -8.24 9.73 11.82
N SER A 31 -9.22 9.91 10.93
CA SER A 31 -10.62 10.03 11.34
C SER A 31 -11.17 8.78 12.01
N LYS A 32 -10.75 7.57 11.60
CA LYS A 32 -11.08 6.31 12.29
C LYS A 32 -10.59 6.29 13.75
N LEU A 33 -9.37 6.75 14.01
CA LEU A 33 -8.82 6.84 15.36
C LEU A 33 -9.48 7.97 16.17
N THR A 34 -9.76 9.11 15.54
CA THR A 34 -10.51 10.21 16.16
C THR A 34 -11.91 9.77 16.56
N HIS A 35 -12.62 9.02 15.71
CA HIS A 35 -13.92 8.44 16.04
C HIS A 35 -13.82 7.58 17.31
N TRP A 36 -12.89 6.62 17.32
CA TRP A 36 -12.70 5.73 18.45
C TRP A 36 -12.36 6.48 19.75
N GLY A 37 -11.48 7.47 19.70
CA GLY A 37 -11.10 8.26 20.87
C GLY A 37 -12.19 9.22 21.37
N ALA A 38 -13.07 9.68 20.48
CA ALA A 38 -14.16 10.61 20.82
C ALA A 38 -15.46 9.91 21.22
N GLU A 39 -15.63 8.63 20.92
CA GLU A 39 -16.89 7.87 21.08
C GLU A 39 -17.46 7.95 22.50
N SER A 40 -16.60 7.89 23.52
CA SER A 40 -17.02 7.91 24.93
C SER A 40 -17.31 9.31 25.49
N SER A 41 -16.76 10.37 24.88
CA SER A 41 -16.64 11.68 25.53
C SER A 41 -17.25 12.82 24.71
N LEU A 42 -17.28 12.70 23.38
CA LEU A 42 -17.72 13.74 22.44
C LEU A 42 -18.49 13.10 21.26
N PRO A 43 -19.76 12.68 21.46
CA PRO A 43 -20.54 11.95 20.45
C PRO A 43 -20.68 12.69 19.11
N GLU A 44 -20.85 14.02 19.14
CA GLU A 44 -20.93 14.82 17.91
C GLU A 44 -19.61 14.79 17.12
N LEU A 45 -18.47 14.88 17.80
CA LEU A 45 -17.16 14.81 17.17
C LEU A 45 -16.92 13.41 16.60
N ALA A 46 -17.30 12.37 17.34
CA ALA A 46 -17.23 11.00 16.87
C ALA A 46 -18.03 10.85 15.57
N GLN A 47 -19.28 11.31 15.53
CA GLN A 47 -20.11 11.22 14.32
C GLN A 47 -19.50 11.97 13.12
N ARG A 48 -18.95 13.18 13.34
CA ARG A 48 -18.24 13.93 12.29
C ARG A 48 -17.01 13.18 11.79
N ALA A 49 -16.23 12.60 12.70
CA ALA A 49 -15.07 11.78 12.37
C ALA A 49 -15.49 10.52 11.59
N LYS A 50 -16.63 9.89 11.94
CA LYS A 50 -17.15 8.74 11.18
C LYS A 50 -17.49 9.11 9.75
N SER A 51 -18.20 10.22 9.55
CA SER A 51 -18.54 10.73 8.23
C SER A 51 -17.29 11.04 7.40
N TRP A 52 -16.25 11.58 8.04
CA TRP A 52 -14.98 11.85 7.38
C TRP A 52 -14.25 10.56 6.98
N GLU A 53 -14.25 9.53 7.85
CA GLU A 53 -13.71 8.20 7.55
C GLU A 53 -14.39 7.60 6.32
N THR A 54 -15.72 7.58 6.31
CA THR A 54 -16.50 6.95 5.23
C THR A 54 -16.36 7.69 3.91
N ALA A 55 -16.41 9.02 3.94
CA ALA A 55 -16.22 9.85 2.75
C ALA A 55 -14.81 9.69 2.17
N SER A 56 -13.79 9.71 3.02
CA SER A 56 -12.40 9.48 2.60
C SER A 56 -12.22 8.08 2.00
N GLY A 57 -12.76 7.05 2.65
CA GLY A 57 -12.73 5.69 2.14
C GLY A 57 -13.38 5.53 0.77
N LEU A 58 -14.52 6.18 0.53
CA LEU A 58 -15.21 6.16 -0.77
C LEU A 58 -14.38 6.87 -1.86
N SER A 59 -13.87 8.07 -1.56
CA SER A 59 -13.03 8.85 -2.47
C SER A 59 -11.77 8.11 -2.89
N ARG A 60 -11.13 7.38 -1.97
CA ARG A 60 -9.95 6.55 -2.30
C ARG A 60 -10.25 5.48 -3.33
N LYS A 61 -11.37 4.77 -3.18
CA LYS A 61 -11.75 3.74 -4.16
C LYS A 61 -11.97 4.37 -5.53
N ALA A 62 -12.63 5.53 -5.59
CA ALA A 62 -12.78 6.29 -6.83
C ALA A 62 -11.43 6.67 -7.47
N PHE A 63 -10.50 7.25 -6.69
CA PHE A 63 -9.18 7.64 -7.22
C PHE A 63 -8.33 6.46 -7.68
N ARG A 64 -8.54 5.26 -7.15
CA ARG A 64 -7.83 4.03 -7.57
C ARG A 64 -8.45 3.38 -8.79
N SER A 65 -9.47 4.00 -9.41
CA SER A 65 -10.09 3.48 -10.62
C SER A 65 -9.04 3.24 -11.72
N GLY A 66 -9.17 2.10 -12.40
CA GLY A 66 -8.22 1.68 -13.45
C GLY A 66 -6.86 1.20 -12.93
N ARG A 67 -6.59 1.17 -11.62
CA ARG A 67 -5.29 0.69 -11.08
C ARG A 67 -5.01 -0.79 -11.39
N PHE A 68 -6.05 -1.61 -11.55
CA PHE A 68 -5.91 -3.01 -11.97
C PHE A 68 -5.16 -3.16 -13.32
N LEU A 69 -5.20 -2.14 -14.19
CA LEU A 69 -4.49 -2.13 -15.46
C LEU A 69 -2.96 -2.16 -15.28
N ALA A 70 -2.44 -1.65 -14.16
CA ALA A 70 -1.01 -1.73 -13.86
C ALA A 70 -0.58 -3.19 -13.66
N GLY A 71 -1.32 -3.93 -12.83
CA GLY A 71 -1.10 -5.37 -12.62
C GLY A 71 -1.30 -6.17 -13.92
N PHE A 72 -2.37 -5.89 -14.67
CA PHE A 72 -2.60 -6.52 -15.96
C PHE A 72 -1.47 -6.27 -16.97
N ASN A 73 -1.00 -5.02 -17.07
CA ASN A 73 0.10 -4.67 -17.96
C ASN A 73 1.44 -5.31 -17.52
N ALA A 74 1.68 -5.43 -16.21
CA ALA A 74 2.84 -6.15 -15.69
C ALA A 74 2.81 -7.65 -16.05
N LEU A 75 1.63 -8.29 -15.97
CA LEU A 75 1.44 -9.67 -16.41
C LEU A 75 1.60 -9.81 -17.93
N ARG A 76 0.99 -8.90 -18.70
CA ARG A 76 1.03 -8.92 -20.19
C ARG A 76 2.44 -8.76 -20.75
N ARG A 77 3.24 -7.88 -20.17
CA ARG A 77 4.63 -7.65 -20.63
C ARG A 77 5.58 -8.78 -20.23
N GLY A 78 5.08 -9.78 -19.51
CA GLY A 78 5.87 -10.83 -18.89
C GLY A 78 6.69 -10.27 -17.72
N PRO A 79 7.10 -11.12 -16.75
CA PRO A 79 8.20 -10.73 -15.90
C PRO A 79 9.40 -10.40 -16.80
N VAL A 80 9.96 -9.20 -16.66
CA VAL A 80 11.36 -8.93 -17.05
C VAL A 80 12.17 -10.17 -16.65
N PRO A 81 13.06 -10.73 -17.47
CA PRO A 81 13.68 -12.02 -17.19
C PRO A 81 14.50 -11.94 -15.91
N VAL A 82 13.84 -12.15 -14.77
CA VAL A 82 14.42 -12.40 -13.46
C VAL A 82 14.36 -13.92 -13.35
N PRO A 83 15.49 -14.63 -13.53
CA PRO A 83 15.48 -16.08 -13.56
C PRO A 83 14.92 -16.66 -12.25
N GLY A 84 14.12 -17.72 -12.37
CA GLY A 84 13.69 -18.58 -11.26
C GLY A 84 12.55 -18.03 -10.39
N GLU A 85 12.66 -18.27 -9.08
CA GLU A 85 11.60 -18.09 -8.07
C GLU A 85 11.02 -16.67 -8.03
N LEU A 86 11.82 -15.63 -8.27
CA LEU A 86 11.34 -14.24 -8.23
C LEU A 86 10.35 -13.92 -9.35
N GLY A 87 10.46 -14.56 -10.52
CA GLY A 87 9.52 -14.37 -11.61
C GLY A 87 8.12 -14.89 -11.25
N ALA A 88 8.05 -16.09 -10.64
CA ALA A 88 6.80 -16.68 -10.18
C ALA A 88 6.16 -15.85 -9.06
N LEU A 89 6.95 -15.41 -8.07
CA LEU A 89 6.46 -14.54 -6.99
C LEU A 89 5.93 -13.20 -7.53
N ALA A 90 6.61 -12.61 -8.52
CA ALA A 90 6.17 -11.37 -9.14
C ALA A 90 4.84 -11.56 -9.88
N VAL A 91 4.66 -12.66 -10.62
CA VAL A 91 3.38 -12.96 -11.30
C VAL A 91 2.25 -13.06 -10.29
N LEU A 92 2.45 -13.82 -9.20
CA LEU A 92 1.42 -13.99 -8.16
C LEU A 92 1.10 -12.68 -7.45
N ALA A 93 2.11 -11.86 -7.14
CA ALA A 93 1.90 -10.58 -6.49
C ALA A 93 1.09 -9.60 -7.38
N ASN A 94 1.46 -9.48 -8.66
CA ASN A 94 0.77 -8.61 -9.61
C ASN A 94 -0.62 -9.12 -9.98
N ALA A 95 -0.84 -10.44 -10.02
CA ALA A 95 -2.16 -11.03 -10.20
C ALA A 95 -3.08 -10.73 -9.01
N GLY A 96 -2.56 -10.85 -7.78
CA GLY A 96 -3.29 -10.46 -6.57
C GLY A 96 -3.69 -8.98 -6.58
N GLU A 97 -2.75 -8.09 -6.90
CA GLU A 97 -3.02 -6.64 -7.01
C GLU A 97 -4.07 -6.33 -8.10
N MET A 98 -4.01 -7.03 -9.24
CA MET A 98 -5.01 -6.89 -10.30
C MET A 98 -6.41 -7.32 -9.83
N VAL A 99 -6.53 -8.49 -9.22
CA VAL A 99 -7.80 -9.01 -8.68
C VAL A 99 -8.38 -8.04 -7.65
N TYR A 100 -7.55 -7.61 -6.70
CA TYR A 100 -7.92 -6.60 -5.70
C TYR A 100 -8.55 -5.37 -6.34
N PHE A 101 -7.78 -4.66 -7.16
CA PHE A 101 -8.25 -3.40 -7.71
C PHE A 101 -9.45 -3.58 -8.62
N PHE A 102 -9.55 -4.68 -9.36
CA PHE A 102 -10.70 -4.94 -10.20
C PHE A 102 -11.97 -5.09 -9.37
N PHE A 103 -11.96 -5.97 -8.36
CA PHE A 103 -13.15 -6.23 -7.54
C PHE A 103 -13.49 -5.08 -6.58
N ASP A 104 -12.51 -4.26 -6.18
CA ASP A 104 -12.75 -3.06 -5.37
C ASP A 104 -13.72 -2.07 -6.05
N HIS A 105 -13.77 -2.03 -7.40
CA HIS A 105 -14.73 -1.18 -8.14
C HIS A 105 -16.18 -1.56 -7.84
N PHE A 106 -16.49 -2.85 -7.70
CA PHE A 106 -17.86 -3.29 -7.41
C PHE A 106 -18.30 -2.85 -6.02
N THR A 107 -17.38 -2.90 -5.05
CA THR A 107 -17.65 -2.42 -3.69
C THR A 107 -17.85 -0.90 -3.66
N TRP A 108 -17.11 -0.16 -4.49
CA TRP A 108 -17.26 1.28 -4.66
C TRP A 108 -18.60 1.64 -5.32
N LEU A 109 -18.93 1.01 -6.45
CA LEU A 109 -20.18 1.22 -7.18
C LEU A 109 -21.40 0.89 -6.33
N SER A 110 -21.33 -0.16 -5.50
CA SER A 110 -22.42 -0.48 -4.59
C SER A 110 -22.59 0.56 -3.48
N ARG A 111 -21.49 1.04 -2.88
CA ARG A 111 -21.57 2.16 -1.92
C ARG A 111 -22.05 3.46 -2.53
N ALA A 112 -21.85 3.65 -3.84
CA ALA A 112 -22.39 4.79 -4.59
C ALA A 112 -23.87 4.62 -4.98
N GLY A 113 -24.48 3.45 -4.72
CA GLY A 113 -25.88 3.17 -5.06
C GLY A 113 -26.12 2.66 -6.49
N VAL A 114 -25.06 2.35 -7.25
CA VAL A 114 -25.16 1.84 -8.63
C VAL A 114 -25.37 0.32 -8.68
N LEU A 115 -24.78 -0.42 -7.72
CA LEU A 115 -24.85 -1.88 -7.67
C LEU A 115 -25.51 -2.39 -6.38
N GLU A 116 -26.21 -3.51 -6.51
CA GLU A 116 -26.84 -4.20 -5.39
C GLU A 116 -25.85 -4.63 -4.29
N PRO A 117 -26.18 -4.47 -2.99
CA PRO A 117 -25.29 -4.79 -1.88
C PRO A 117 -24.82 -6.26 -1.80
N TRP A 118 -25.59 -7.21 -2.33
CA TRP A 118 -25.20 -8.62 -2.31
C TRP A 118 -24.01 -8.91 -3.22
N LEU A 119 -23.90 -8.20 -4.35
CA LEU A 119 -22.77 -8.32 -5.27
C LEU A 119 -21.50 -7.74 -4.63
N ALA A 120 -21.64 -6.64 -3.91
CA ALA A 120 -20.55 -6.00 -3.18
C ALA A 120 -19.96 -6.90 -2.10
N ARG A 121 -20.78 -7.66 -1.37
CA ARG A 121 -20.28 -8.60 -0.34
C ARG A 121 -19.36 -9.67 -0.94
N ARG A 122 -19.77 -10.29 -2.04
CA ARG A 122 -18.95 -11.29 -2.75
C ARG A 122 -17.69 -10.67 -3.34
N ALA A 123 -17.83 -9.51 -3.98
CA ALA A 123 -16.69 -8.79 -4.54
C ALA A 123 -15.70 -8.33 -3.47
N SER A 124 -16.18 -7.91 -2.30
CA SER A 124 -15.33 -7.48 -1.17
C SER A 124 -14.42 -8.61 -0.71
N PHE A 125 -14.97 -9.82 -0.53
CA PHE A 125 -14.18 -10.99 -0.16
C PHE A 125 -13.12 -11.34 -1.22
N VAL A 126 -13.51 -11.41 -2.50
CA VAL A 126 -12.56 -11.71 -3.60
C VAL A 126 -11.47 -10.65 -3.72
N SER A 127 -11.86 -9.38 -3.56
CA SER A 127 -10.96 -8.23 -3.55
C SER A 127 -9.93 -8.36 -2.43
N ALA A 128 -10.39 -8.54 -1.19
CA ALA A 128 -9.53 -8.65 -0.02
C ALA A 128 -8.64 -9.90 -0.04
N PHE A 129 -9.15 -11.02 -0.55
CA PHE A 129 -8.35 -12.24 -0.74
C PHE A 129 -7.23 -12.02 -1.77
N GLY A 130 -7.54 -11.43 -2.92
CA GLY A 130 -6.54 -11.07 -3.93
C GLY A 130 -5.49 -10.11 -3.38
N GLU A 131 -5.91 -9.13 -2.58
CA GLU A 131 -5.04 -8.17 -1.91
C GLU A 131 -4.09 -8.87 -0.91
N ALA A 132 -4.62 -9.76 -0.07
CA ALA A 132 -3.84 -10.53 0.90
C ALA A 132 -2.77 -11.40 0.22
N VAL A 133 -3.16 -12.12 -0.84
CA VAL A 133 -2.25 -12.92 -1.67
C VAL A 133 -1.16 -12.03 -2.25
N GLY A 134 -1.53 -10.87 -2.81
CA GLY A 134 -0.59 -9.89 -3.34
C GLY A 134 0.46 -9.48 -2.30
N TYR A 135 0.02 -9.08 -1.11
CA TYR A 135 0.93 -8.64 -0.05
C TYR A 135 1.88 -9.72 0.44
N VAL A 136 1.41 -10.96 0.61
CA VAL A 136 2.28 -12.08 1.01
C VAL A 136 3.45 -12.24 0.02
N PHE A 137 3.16 -12.18 -1.27
CA PHE A 137 4.20 -12.32 -2.30
C PHE A 137 5.09 -11.09 -2.43
N PHE A 138 4.56 -9.87 -2.29
CA PHE A 138 5.39 -8.66 -2.24
C PHE A 138 6.35 -8.68 -1.05
N ILE A 139 5.89 -9.06 0.14
CA ILE A 139 6.73 -9.19 1.34
C ILE A 139 7.83 -10.24 1.13
N ALA A 140 7.48 -11.41 0.58
CA ALA A 140 8.45 -12.46 0.29
C ALA A 140 9.54 -11.96 -0.69
N MET A 141 9.15 -11.25 -1.75
CA MET A 141 10.09 -10.65 -2.70
C MET A 141 11.00 -9.61 -2.04
N ASP A 142 10.46 -8.73 -1.20
CA ASP A 142 11.25 -7.71 -0.51
C ASP A 142 12.28 -8.33 0.43
N PHE A 143 11.93 -9.40 1.17
CA PHE A 143 12.90 -10.13 2.00
C PHE A 143 14.01 -10.77 1.17
N ILE A 144 13.69 -11.37 0.02
CA ILE A 144 14.70 -11.95 -0.88
C ILE A 144 15.65 -10.85 -1.38
N MET A 145 15.11 -9.71 -1.80
CA MET A 145 15.91 -8.60 -2.31
C MET A 145 16.76 -7.94 -1.22
N ILE A 146 16.24 -7.77 0.00
CA ILE A 146 17.02 -7.29 1.15
C ILE A 146 18.19 -8.23 1.45
N ARG A 147 17.95 -9.55 1.45
CA ARG A 147 19.02 -10.55 1.66
C ARG A 147 20.08 -10.50 0.58
N ARG A 148 19.69 -10.35 -0.70
CA ARG A 148 20.62 -10.21 -1.83
C ARG A 148 21.45 -8.92 -1.70
N GLY A 149 20.81 -7.80 -1.41
CA GLY A 149 21.49 -6.51 -1.21
C GLY A 149 22.47 -6.54 -0.02
N LEU A 150 22.12 -7.22 1.08
CA LEU A 150 23.03 -7.41 2.22
C LEU A 150 24.28 -8.23 1.86
N ARG A 151 24.15 -9.26 1.04
CA ARG A 151 25.31 -10.05 0.56
C ARG A 151 26.21 -9.21 -0.33
N GLN A 152 25.62 -8.50 -1.29
CA GLN A 152 26.33 -7.63 -2.21
C GLN A 152 27.05 -6.49 -1.48
N GLU A 153 26.42 -5.86 -0.48
CA GLU A 153 27.08 -4.85 0.36
C GLU A 153 28.32 -5.41 1.07
N ARG A 154 28.24 -6.64 1.62
CA ARG A 154 29.37 -7.29 2.29
C ARG A 154 30.52 -7.61 1.34
N GLU A 155 30.21 -8.03 0.12
CA GLU A 155 31.21 -8.31 -0.92
C GLU A 155 31.94 -7.02 -1.35
N LEU A 156 31.20 -5.96 -1.63
CA LEU A 156 31.76 -4.65 -1.99
C LEU A 156 32.64 -4.05 -0.89
N LEU A 157 32.25 -4.23 0.38
CA LEU A 157 33.07 -3.77 1.52
C LEU A 157 34.34 -4.60 1.69
N ARG A 158 34.35 -5.87 1.26
CA ARG A 158 35.55 -6.74 1.29
C ARG A 158 36.53 -6.44 0.16
N GLU A 159 36.03 -6.03 -1.01
CA GLU A 159 36.85 -5.71 -2.19
C GLU A 159 37.62 -4.38 -2.09
N GLY A 160 37.37 -3.59 -1.03
CA GLY A 160 38.07 -2.33 -0.75
C GLY A 160 37.39 -1.11 -1.39
N ALA A 161 37.41 0.01 -0.67
CA ALA A 161 36.71 1.24 -1.02
C ALA A 161 37.30 1.92 -2.26
N LYS A 162 36.62 1.75 -3.40
CA LYS A 162 36.72 2.64 -4.57
C LYS A 162 35.48 3.54 -4.57
N ASP A 163 35.56 4.77 -5.07
CA ASP A 163 34.42 5.71 -5.16
C ASP A 163 33.17 5.09 -5.81
N ALA A 164 33.36 4.18 -6.77
CA ALA A 164 32.27 3.43 -7.40
C ALA A 164 31.58 2.45 -6.43
N ALA A 165 32.34 1.76 -5.58
CA ALA A 165 31.80 0.85 -4.58
C ALA A 165 31.04 1.60 -3.48
N GLU A 166 31.50 2.80 -3.08
CA GLU A 166 30.79 3.63 -2.10
C GLU A 166 29.42 4.11 -2.61
N LYS A 167 29.35 4.55 -3.87
CA LYS A 167 28.09 4.93 -4.52
C LYS A 167 27.13 3.75 -4.58
N GLU A 168 27.63 2.56 -4.91
CA GLU A 168 26.83 1.34 -4.99
C GLU A 168 26.31 0.91 -3.60
N VAL A 169 27.16 0.94 -2.58
CA VAL A 169 26.76 0.68 -1.18
C VAL A 169 25.68 1.66 -0.73
N ARG A 170 25.82 2.95 -1.06
CA ARG A 170 24.79 3.95 -0.76
C ARG A 170 23.46 3.61 -1.46
N ARG A 171 23.51 3.20 -2.73
CA ARG A 171 22.31 2.77 -3.48
C ARG A 171 21.63 1.57 -2.82
N ILE A 172 22.40 0.55 -2.44
CA ILE A 172 21.89 -0.64 -1.74
C ILE A 172 21.23 -0.26 -0.40
N ARG A 173 21.84 0.65 0.37
CA ARG A 173 21.29 1.12 1.64
C ARG A 173 19.96 1.85 1.46
N VAL A 174 19.87 2.72 0.44
CA VAL A 174 18.62 3.42 0.12
C VAL A 174 17.54 2.43 -0.33
N ASP A 175 17.87 1.50 -1.24
CA ASP A 175 16.93 0.45 -1.70
C ASP A 175 16.43 -0.40 -0.52
N ARG A 176 17.31 -0.77 0.42
CA ARG A 176 16.93 -1.48 1.64
C ARG A 176 15.91 -0.72 2.48
N VAL A 177 16.10 0.59 2.70
CA VAL A 177 15.14 1.42 3.45
C VAL A 177 13.80 1.44 2.72
N MET A 178 13.79 1.61 1.39
CA MET A 178 12.56 1.62 0.59
C MET A 178 11.81 0.28 0.68
N ARG A 179 12.52 -0.85 0.68
CA ARG A 179 11.93 -2.19 0.83
C ARG A 179 11.43 -2.48 2.23
N LEU A 180 12.10 -2.00 3.27
CA LEU A 180 11.61 -2.11 4.64
C LEU A 180 10.31 -1.32 4.81
N MET A 181 10.24 -0.11 4.24
CA MET A 181 9.00 0.68 4.21
C MET A 181 7.90 -0.02 3.41
N ALA A 182 8.25 -0.66 2.28
CA ALA A 182 7.31 -1.45 1.49
C ALA A 182 6.76 -2.65 2.27
N THR A 183 7.64 -3.39 2.96
CA THR A 183 7.28 -4.53 3.80
C THR A 183 6.37 -4.11 4.95
N ALA A 184 6.69 -3.01 5.63
CA ALA A 184 5.85 -2.47 6.70
C ALA A 184 4.46 -2.06 6.18
N ALA A 185 4.39 -1.40 5.03
CA ALA A 185 3.11 -1.03 4.40
C ALA A 185 2.28 -2.27 4.03
N ASN A 186 2.90 -3.26 3.37
CA ASN A 186 2.23 -4.47 2.93
C ASN A 186 1.78 -5.33 4.12
N ALA A 187 2.57 -5.41 5.20
CA ALA A 187 2.19 -6.13 6.41
C ALA A 187 0.99 -5.46 7.11
N ALA A 188 1.00 -4.13 7.18
CA ALA A 188 -0.11 -3.37 7.73
C ALA A 188 -1.38 -3.50 6.88
N ASP A 189 -1.26 -3.45 5.55
CA ASP A 189 -2.41 -3.65 4.66
C ASP A 189 -2.90 -5.10 4.65
N LEU A 190 -2.01 -6.08 4.88
CA LEU A 190 -2.40 -7.47 5.08
C LEU A 190 -3.31 -7.64 6.29
N ILE A 191 -3.06 -6.94 7.40
CA ILE A 191 -3.96 -6.94 8.57
C ILE A 191 -5.36 -6.45 8.18
N ILE A 192 -5.44 -5.40 7.36
CA ILE A 192 -6.71 -4.84 6.87
C ILE A 192 -7.43 -5.83 5.95
N ALA A 193 -6.70 -6.50 5.06
CA ALA A 193 -7.25 -7.52 4.17
C ALA A 193 -7.74 -8.76 4.95
N VAL A 194 -7.01 -9.17 6.00
CA VAL A 194 -7.42 -10.25 6.91
C VAL A 194 -8.70 -9.87 7.67
N ALA A 195 -8.85 -8.62 8.11
CA ALA A 195 -10.07 -8.18 8.80
C ALA A 195 -11.35 -8.33 7.97
N GLU A 196 -11.24 -8.38 6.64
CA GLU A 196 -12.36 -8.59 5.70
C GLU A 196 -12.54 -10.07 5.33
N THR A 197 -11.45 -10.84 5.23
CA THR A 197 -11.49 -12.25 4.80
C THR A 197 -11.71 -13.23 5.95
N ASP A 198 -11.12 -12.97 7.11
CA ASP A 198 -11.25 -13.74 8.35
C ASP A 198 -11.42 -12.79 9.55
N PRO A 199 -12.65 -12.24 9.74
CA PRO A 199 -12.91 -11.25 10.77
C PRO A 199 -12.64 -11.80 12.17
N ASN A 200 -11.83 -11.10 12.95
CA ASN A 200 -11.46 -11.48 14.30
C ASN A 200 -11.30 -10.25 15.22
N PRO A 201 -11.39 -10.43 16.55
CA PRO A 201 -11.39 -9.30 17.49
C PRO A 201 -10.15 -8.41 17.38
N PHE A 202 -9.00 -8.96 16.98
CA PHE A 202 -7.77 -8.20 16.84
C PHE A 202 -7.74 -7.39 15.54
N CYS A 203 -7.94 -8.04 14.39
CA CYS A 203 -7.90 -7.41 13.07
C CYS A 203 -9.04 -6.40 12.85
N ASN A 204 -10.22 -6.63 13.44
CA ASN A 204 -11.36 -5.71 13.30
C ASN A 204 -11.36 -4.59 14.36
N HIS A 205 -10.45 -4.63 15.34
CA HIS A 205 -10.36 -3.58 16.35
C HIS A 205 -10.06 -2.21 15.70
N ALA A 206 -10.76 -1.17 16.14
CA ALA A 206 -10.67 0.16 15.54
C ALA A 206 -9.24 0.70 15.53
N VAL A 207 -8.50 0.50 16.63
CA VAL A 207 -7.10 0.91 16.78
C VAL A 207 -6.18 0.12 15.87
N THR A 208 -6.35 -1.19 15.76
CA THR A 208 -5.53 -2.05 14.89
C THR A 208 -5.65 -1.62 13.44
N LEU A 209 -6.88 -1.43 12.94
CA LEU A 209 -7.14 -0.93 11.60
C LEU A 209 -6.62 0.50 11.41
N GLY A 210 -6.84 1.37 12.40
CA GLY A 210 -6.38 2.75 12.42
C GLY A 210 -4.86 2.86 12.25
N ILE A 211 -4.11 2.21 13.12
CA ILE A 211 -2.64 2.20 13.09
C ILE A 211 -2.13 1.54 11.81
N SER A 212 -2.68 0.38 11.42
CA SER A 212 -2.27 -0.31 10.19
C SER A 212 -2.45 0.57 8.96
N GLY A 213 -3.60 1.23 8.86
CA GLY A 213 -3.89 2.15 7.77
C GLY A 213 -2.96 3.35 7.71
N LEU A 214 -2.58 3.92 8.86
CA LEU A 214 -1.61 5.02 8.96
C LEU A 214 -0.19 4.58 8.61
N VAL A 215 0.27 3.43 9.10
CA VAL A 215 1.60 2.88 8.78
C VAL A 215 1.74 2.72 7.26
N SER A 216 0.76 2.11 6.60
CA SER A 216 0.78 1.98 5.14
C SER A 216 0.65 3.33 4.41
N ALA A 217 -0.14 4.27 4.92
CA ALA A 217 -0.25 5.61 4.36
C ALA A 217 1.11 6.31 4.36
N TRP A 218 1.75 6.43 5.54
CA TRP A 218 2.99 7.18 5.74
C TRP A 218 4.21 6.50 5.11
N ALA A 219 4.28 5.18 5.11
CA ALA A 219 5.27 4.47 4.30
C ALA A 219 5.09 4.80 2.80
N GLY A 220 3.85 4.94 2.35
CA GLY A 220 3.51 5.41 1.00
C GLY A 220 3.92 6.85 0.73
N TRP A 221 3.75 7.75 1.70
CA TRP A 221 4.25 9.14 1.61
C TRP A 221 5.76 9.14 1.40
N TYR A 222 6.51 8.47 2.28
CA TYR A 222 7.96 8.41 2.21
C TYR A 222 8.45 7.83 0.88
N ARG A 223 7.87 6.71 0.44
CA ARG A 223 8.28 6.02 -0.79
C ARG A 223 8.02 6.80 -2.07
N ASN A 224 6.96 7.59 -2.10
CA ASN A 224 6.55 8.35 -3.30
C ASN A 224 6.99 9.82 -3.23
N TRP A 225 7.66 10.25 -2.16
CA TRP A 225 8.12 11.62 -2.00
C TRP A 225 9.17 11.97 -3.05
N PRO A 226 9.03 13.09 -3.78
CA PRO A 226 10.03 13.52 -4.75
C PRO A 226 11.39 13.78 -4.09
N SER A 227 12.42 13.09 -4.59
CA SER A 227 13.82 13.25 -4.17
C SER A 227 14.38 14.58 -4.66
#